data_AF-A0A014NT48-F1
#
_entry.id   AF-A0A014NT48-F1
#
_cell.length_a   1.000
_cell.length_b   1.000
_cell.length_c   1.000
_cell.angle_alpha   90.00
_cell.angle_beta   90.00
_cell.angle_gamma   90.00
#
_symmetry.space_group_name_H-M   'P 1'
#
loop_
_entity.id
_entity.type
_entity.pdbx_description
1 polymer ?
#
loop_
_entity_poly.entity_id
_entity_poly.type
_entity_poly.pdbx_seq_one_letter_code
_entity_poly.pdbx_strand_id
1 'polypeptide(L)'
;MSNGMLSQAISNIQQLQATINGFSGLPQQAIAIQQSTSALLNDLLPQVQEMQKQVLALGITLQSQLNQQMAILNTQSADQLRAALQQVQTEISPVDGLVNQTITAGKAANEKIIQDNIELQQIDVSLQNSIAGLQSNLAGANQQLDTLNKQKYYWLALGILGVPGLIAMAVELSKAQDNVNGLQGQINQIQQQIQSQQGFFTQTQSLSGNFTTLVDKLTGLGSAITFLSRDIGNITHDLDDDVPRQQIQLLFSVALMEVNTLVTDAS
;
A
#
# COMPACT_ATOMS: atom_id res chain seq x y z
N MET A 1 13.59 20.72 10.22
CA MET A 1 14.18 19.37 10.07
C MET A 1 13.36 18.69 8.99
N SER A 2 13.92 18.50 7.79
CA SER A 2 13.24 17.76 6.74
C SER A 2 13.29 16.30 7.17
N ASN A 3 12.15 15.66 7.42
CA ASN A 3 12.11 14.20 7.55
C ASN A 3 12.65 13.63 6.24
N GLY A 4 13.55 12.65 6.30
CA GLY A 4 14.09 12.04 5.10
C GLY A 4 13.01 11.26 4.34
N MET A 5 13.34 10.95 3.09
CA MET A 5 12.35 10.51 2.11
C MET A 5 11.72 9.17 2.48
N LEU A 6 12.49 8.28 3.11
CA LEU A 6 12.00 6.98 3.59
C LEU A 6 11.03 7.14 4.76
N SER A 7 11.35 8.00 5.73
CA SER A 7 10.46 8.30 6.88
C SER A 7 9.11 8.86 6.42
N GLN A 8 9.11 9.74 5.42
CA GLN A 8 7.89 10.30 4.87
C GLN A 8 7.03 9.23 4.18
N ALA A 9 7.64 8.33 3.40
CA ALA A 9 6.94 7.22 2.77
C ALA A 9 6.30 6.26 3.79
N ILE A 10 7.04 5.90 4.85
CA ILE A 10 6.54 5.07 5.95
C ILE A 10 5.34 5.74 6.63
N SER A 11 5.44 7.03 6.95
CA SER A 11 4.38 7.77 7.63
C SER A 11 3.10 7.85 6.78
N ASN A 12 3.23 8.12 5.48
CA ASN A 12 2.09 8.13 4.57
C ASN A 12 1.39 6.76 4.51
N ILE A 13 2.17 5.68 4.44
CA ILE A 13 1.63 4.32 4.42
C ILE A 13 0.91 3.99 5.72
N GLN A 14 1.46 4.36 6.88
CA GLN A 14 0.81 4.15 8.19
C GLN A 14 -0.52 4.91 8.30
N GLN A 15 -0.57 6.15 7.80
CA GLN A 15 -1.81 6.94 7.79
C GLN A 15 -2.87 6.31 6.89
N LEU A 16 -2.46 5.80 5.72
CA LEU A 16 -3.34 5.08 4.82
C LEU A 16 -3.81 3.76 5.42
N GLN A 17 -2.94 3.02 6.11
CA GLN A 17 -3.32 1.80 6.83
C GLN A 17 -4.42 2.08 7.86
N ALA A 18 -4.27 3.11 8.69
CA ALA A 18 -5.28 3.48 9.68
C ALA A 18 -6.62 3.84 9.03
N THR A 19 -6.57 4.55 7.90
CA THR A 19 -7.76 4.94 7.12
C THR A 19 -8.44 3.72 6.52
N ILE A 20 -7.68 2.83 5.88
CA ILE A 20 -8.13 1.57 5.27
C ILE A 20 -8.81 0.70 6.34
N ASN A 21 -8.22 0.57 7.52
CA ASN A 21 -8.77 -0.22 8.63
C ASN A 21 -10.03 0.39 9.24
N GLY A 22 -10.24 1.69 9.06
CA GLY A 22 -11.42 2.41 9.54
C GLY A 22 -12.66 2.27 8.65
N PHE A 23 -12.53 1.70 7.44
CA PHE A 23 -13.70 1.48 6.58
C PHE A 23 -14.64 0.44 7.18
N SER A 24 -15.94 0.74 7.09
CA SER A 24 -17.03 -0.13 7.54
C SER A 24 -18.14 -0.16 6.49
N GLY A 25 -19.02 -1.16 6.55
CA GLY A 25 -20.07 -1.36 5.54
C GLY A 25 -19.55 -1.83 4.18
N LEU A 26 -18.35 -2.40 4.13
CA LEU A 26 -17.77 -3.00 2.94
C LEU A 26 -18.47 -4.33 2.58
N PRO A 27 -18.52 -4.70 1.29
CA PRO A 27 -18.90 -6.05 0.89
C PRO A 27 -17.88 -7.07 1.41
N GLN A 28 -18.32 -8.32 1.61
CA GLN A 28 -17.51 -9.38 2.23
C GLN A 28 -16.16 -9.60 1.55
N GLN A 29 -16.12 -9.52 0.21
CA GLN A 29 -14.90 -9.68 -0.57
C GLN A 29 -13.90 -8.54 -0.30
N ALA A 30 -14.37 -7.30 -0.14
CA ALA A 30 -13.50 -6.18 0.19
C ALA A 30 -13.02 -6.19 1.64
N ILE A 31 -13.79 -6.77 2.57
CA ILE A 31 -13.32 -7.03 3.94
C ILE A 31 -12.12 -7.98 3.94
N ALA A 32 -12.15 -9.03 3.11
CA ALA A 32 -11.01 -9.94 2.99
C ALA A 32 -9.75 -9.22 2.48
N ILE A 33 -9.91 -8.32 1.51
CA ILE A 33 -8.82 -7.47 0.99
C ILE A 33 -8.30 -6.51 2.07
N GLN A 34 -9.19 -5.83 2.81
CA GLN A 34 -8.83 -4.97 3.94
C GLN A 34 -7.98 -5.71 4.97
N GLN A 35 -8.38 -6.93 5.36
CA GLN A 35 -7.64 -7.76 6.31
C GLN A 35 -6.29 -8.21 5.74
N SER A 36 -6.26 -8.65 4.49
CA SER A 36 -5.02 -9.06 3.81
C SER A 36 -4.03 -7.90 3.70
N THR A 37 -4.48 -6.72 3.29
CA THR A 37 -3.66 -5.50 3.26
C THR A 37 -3.19 -5.12 4.67
N SER A 38 -4.05 -5.20 5.68
CA SER A 38 -3.67 -4.90 7.07
C SER A 38 -2.55 -5.79 7.58
N ALA A 39 -2.67 -7.11 7.36
CA ALA A 39 -1.67 -8.09 7.77
C ALA A 39 -0.34 -7.86 7.06
N LEU A 40 -0.39 -7.67 5.74
CA LEU A 40 0.78 -7.36 4.92
C LEU A 40 1.54 -6.13 5.45
N LEU A 41 0.83 -5.06 5.80
CA LEU A 41 1.42 -3.83 6.33
C LEU A 41 1.98 -4.01 7.74
N ASN A 42 1.30 -4.77 8.59
CA ASN A 42 1.77 -5.09 9.94
C ASN A 42 3.06 -5.91 9.93
N ASP A 43 3.26 -6.75 8.90
CA ASP A 43 4.47 -7.57 8.77
C ASP A 43 5.62 -6.79 8.12
N LEU A 44 5.32 -5.96 7.11
CA LEU A 44 6.36 -5.27 6.32
C LEU A 44 6.86 -3.98 6.97
N LEU A 45 5.97 -3.14 7.52
CA LEU A 45 6.37 -1.83 8.06
C LEU A 45 7.45 -1.93 9.15
N PRO A 46 7.37 -2.88 10.12
CA PRO A 46 8.43 -3.06 11.10
C PRO A 46 9.77 -3.44 10.47
N GLN A 47 9.76 -4.25 9.40
CA GLN A 47 10.99 -4.64 8.69
C GLN A 47 11.63 -3.44 8.00
N VAL A 48 10.82 -2.60 7.35
CA VAL A 48 11.28 -1.36 6.72
C VAL A 48 11.86 -0.39 7.75
N GLN A 49 11.22 -0.25 8.92
CA GLN A 49 11.69 0.62 10.00
C GLN A 49 13.00 0.11 10.62
N GLU A 50 13.12 -1.20 10.83
CA GLU A 50 14.35 -1.79 11.35
C GLU A 50 15.50 -1.66 10.35
N MET A 51 15.23 -1.90 9.06
CA MET A 51 16.19 -1.65 7.98
C MET A 51 16.64 -0.18 7.97
N GLN A 52 15.71 0.78 8.04
CA GLN A 52 16.00 2.21 8.10
C GLN A 52 16.96 2.53 9.25
N LYS A 53 16.68 1.99 10.44
CA LYS A 53 17.51 2.19 11.63
C LYS A 53 18.92 1.63 11.46
N GLN A 54 19.06 0.42 10.89
CA GLN A 54 20.37 -0.19 10.67
C GLN A 54 21.18 0.56 9.61
N VAL A 55 20.54 1.05 8.55
CA VAL A 55 21.21 1.86 7.52
C VAL A 55 21.70 3.18 8.10
N LEU A 56 20.89 3.85 8.93
CA LEU A 56 21.31 5.08 9.61
C LEU A 56 22.48 4.83 10.56
N ALA A 57 22.43 3.74 11.35
CA ALA A 57 23.51 3.38 12.26
C ALA A 57 24.82 3.06 11.51
N LEU A 58 24.72 2.33 10.39
CA LEU A 58 25.85 2.07 9.51
C LEU A 58 26.40 3.39 8.94
N GLY A 59 25.55 4.24 8.37
CA GLY A 59 25.95 5.51 7.78
C GLY A 59 26.71 6.40 8.76
N ILE A 60 26.24 6.54 10.00
CA ILE A 60 26.93 7.29 11.06
C ILE A 60 28.30 6.67 11.39
N THR A 61 28.35 5.35 11.50
CA THR A 61 29.59 4.60 11.79
C THR A 61 30.62 4.79 10.69
N LEU A 62 30.21 4.61 9.43
CA LEU A 62 31.06 4.79 8.26
C LEU A 62 31.53 6.23 8.10
N GLN A 63 30.66 7.21 8.33
CA GLN A 63 31.02 8.62 8.28
C GLN A 63 32.16 8.93 9.27
N SER A 64 32.07 8.42 10.50
CA SER A 64 33.13 8.57 11.50
C SER A 64 34.42 7.86 11.08
N GLN A 65 34.33 6.60 10.65
CA GLN A 65 35.50 5.80 10.26
C GLN A 65 36.22 6.41 9.05
N LEU A 66 35.50 6.76 7.98
CA LEU A 66 36.08 7.34 6.77
C LEU A 66 36.74 8.71 7.04
N ASN A 67 36.12 9.56 7.87
CA ASN A 67 36.74 10.83 8.27
C ASN A 67 38.03 10.61 9.08
N GLN A 68 38.04 9.62 9.98
CA GLN A 68 39.25 9.28 10.74
C GLN A 68 40.36 8.78 9.81
N GLN A 69 40.07 7.85 8.89
CA GLN A 69 41.06 7.34 7.93
C GLN A 69 41.58 8.47 7.03
N MET A 70 40.72 9.37 6.58
CA MET A 70 41.12 10.51 5.75
C MET A 70 42.08 11.47 6.48
N ALA A 71 41.89 11.69 7.78
CA ALA A 71 42.76 12.55 8.59
C ALA A 71 44.18 11.98 8.80
N ILE A 72 44.30 10.65 8.86
CA ILE A 72 45.58 9.96 9.13
C ILE A 72 46.16 9.27 7.89
N LEU A 73 45.54 9.45 6.72
CA LEU A 73 45.88 8.76 5.47
C LEU A 73 47.37 8.86 5.11
N ASN A 74 47.97 10.03 5.31
CA ASN A 74 49.39 10.28 4.98
C ASN A 74 50.37 9.65 5.99
N THR A 75 49.87 9.14 7.10
CA THR A 75 50.66 8.55 8.19
C THR A 75 50.49 7.05 8.37
N GLN A 76 49.43 6.47 7.79
CA GLN A 76 49.17 5.03 7.84
C GLN A 76 49.89 4.23 6.76
N SER A 77 50.30 3.01 7.10
CA SER A 77 50.75 2.03 6.11
C SER A 77 49.60 1.54 5.23
N ALA A 78 49.91 1.03 4.04
CA ALA A 78 48.91 0.43 3.14
C ALA A 78 48.17 -0.74 3.81
N ASP A 79 48.87 -1.56 4.61
CA ASP A 79 48.26 -2.68 5.34
C ASP A 79 47.25 -2.23 6.40
N GLN A 80 47.54 -1.12 7.10
CA GLN A 80 46.60 -0.53 8.07
C GLN A 80 45.35 0.01 7.38
N LEU A 81 45.51 0.67 6.22
CA LEU A 81 44.40 1.14 5.41
C LEU A 81 43.55 -0.04 4.91
N ARG A 82 44.19 -1.09 4.41
CA ARG A 82 43.53 -2.30 3.89
C ARG A 82 42.69 -2.97 4.98
N ALA A 83 43.25 -3.15 6.18
CA ALA A 83 42.53 -3.72 7.31
C ALA A 83 41.30 -2.88 7.71
N ALA A 84 41.42 -1.54 7.70
CA ALA A 84 40.29 -0.65 7.98
C ALA A 84 39.19 -0.74 6.91
N LEU A 85 39.54 -0.81 5.62
CA LEU A 85 38.57 -0.94 4.53
C LEU A 85 37.90 -2.32 4.50
N GLN A 86 38.62 -3.38 4.85
CA GLN A 86 38.03 -4.73 5.02
C GLN A 86 37.02 -4.77 6.17
N GLN A 87 37.31 -4.06 7.27
CA GLN A 87 36.37 -3.90 8.37
C GLN A 87 35.10 -3.17 7.91
N VAL A 88 35.24 -2.07 7.15
CA VAL A 88 34.11 -1.35 6.55
C VAL A 88 33.25 -2.27 5.67
N GLN A 89 33.85 -3.08 4.79
CA GLN A 89 33.08 -4.04 3.97
C GLN A 89 32.33 -5.07 4.81
N THR A 90 32.96 -5.55 5.90
CA THR A 90 32.36 -6.50 6.83
C THR A 90 31.14 -5.90 7.55
N GLU A 91 31.18 -4.60 7.84
CA GLU A 91 30.06 -3.86 8.45
C GLU A 91 28.94 -3.55 7.45
N ILE A 92 29.27 -3.31 6.17
CA ILE A 92 28.28 -3.05 5.11
C ILE A 92 27.47 -4.31 4.76
N SER A 93 28.13 -5.47 4.64
CA SER A 93 27.53 -6.72 4.14
C SER A 93 26.20 -7.14 4.81
N PRO A 94 26.05 -7.16 6.15
CA PRO A 94 24.78 -7.56 6.77
C PRO A 94 23.65 -6.56 6.48
N VAL A 95 23.96 -5.27 6.36
CA VAL A 95 22.97 -4.22 6.06
C VAL A 95 22.53 -4.31 4.60
N ASP A 96 23.45 -4.56 3.66
CA ASP A 96 23.11 -4.82 2.26
C ASP A 96 22.17 -6.02 2.12
N GLY A 97 22.44 -7.11 2.84
CA GLY A 97 21.55 -8.27 2.90
C GLY A 97 20.14 -7.94 3.40
N LEU A 98 20.03 -7.17 4.48
CA LEU A 98 18.77 -6.72 5.04
C LEU A 98 17.98 -5.81 4.08
N VAL A 99 18.68 -4.89 3.41
CA VAL A 99 18.08 -3.98 2.42
C VAL A 99 17.53 -4.76 1.24
N ASN A 100 18.30 -5.71 0.69
CA ASN A 100 17.85 -6.56 -0.43
C ASN A 100 16.63 -7.43 -0.07
N GLN A 101 16.60 -7.97 1.15
CA GLN A 101 15.43 -8.69 1.67
C GLN A 101 14.21 -7.77 1.77
N THR A 102 14.40 -6.56 2.30
CA THR A 102 13.33 -5.56 2.46
C THR A 102 12.79 -5.07 1.11
N ILE A 103 13.67 -4.86 0.11
CA ILE A 103 13.28 -4.52 -1.26
C ILE A 103 12.42 -5.65 -1.86
N THR A 104 12.84 -6.90 -1.68
CA THR A 104 12.12 -8.08 -2.20
C THR A 104 10.73 -8.19 -1.58
N ALA A 105 10.64 -8.07 -0.24
CA ALA A 105 9.37 -8.08 0.47
C ALA A 105 8.47 -6.89 0.06
N GLY A 106 9.05 -5.70 -0.11
CA GLY A 106 8.35 -4.51 -0.56
C GLY A 106 7.77 -4.65 -1.97
N LYS A 107 8.52 -5.24 -2.91
CA LYS A 107 8.04 -5.53 -4.27
C LYS A 107 6.88 -6.53 -4.25
N ALA A 108 7.02 -7.63 -3.54
CA ALA A 108 5.96 -8.63 -3.40
C ALA A 108 4.69 -8.03 -2.77
N ALA A 109 4.85 -7.18 -1.75
CA ALA A 109 3.75 -6.45 -1.15
C ALA A 109 3.05 -5.50 -2.13
N ASN A 110 3.82 -4.74 -2.92
CA ASN A 110 3.27 -3.83 -3.92
C ASN A 110 2.49 -4.60 -5.01
N GLU A 111 3.04 -5.71 -5.49
CA GLU A 111 2.35 -6.59 -6.45
C GLU A 111 1.02 -7.10 -5.88
N LYS A 112 1.00 -7.54 -4.62
CA LYS A 112 -0.23 -7.98 -3.96
C LYS A 112 -1.27 -6.86 -3.85
N ILE A 113 -0.86 -5.65 -3.49
CA ILE A 113 -1.76 -4.48 -3.42
C ILE A 113 -2.32 -4.13 -4.81
N ILE A 114 -1.51 -4.25 -5.86
CA ILE A 114 -1.98 -4.04 -7.25
C ILE A 114 -3.04 -5.08 -7.62
N GLN A 115 -2.84 -6.35 -7.27
CA GLN A 115 -3.84 -7.41 -7.51
C GLN A 115 -5.12 -7.16 -6.72
N ASP A 116 -5.00 -6.78 -5.44
CA ASP A 116 -6.14 -6.42 -4.60
C ASP A 116 -6.94 -5.26 -5.23
N ASN A 117 -6.27 -4.25 -5.79
CA ASN A 117 -6.95 -3.17 -6.51
C ASN A 117 -7.69 -3.66 -7.77
N ILE A 118 -7.18 -4.66 -8.48
CA ILE A 118 -7.89 -5.27 -9.61
C ILE A 118 -9.14 -6.02 -9.12
N GLU A 119 -9.02 -6.76 -8.01
CA GLU A 119 -10.17 -7.46 -7.39
C GLU A 119 -11.24 -6.47 -6.91
N LEU A 120 -10.85 -5.34 -6.32
CA LEU A 120 -11.78 -4.28 -5.89
C LEU A 120 -12.57 -3.68 -7.06
N GLN A 121 -11.95 -3.51 -8.24
CA GLN A 121 -12.65 -3.07 -9.45
C GLN A 121 -13.69 -4.09 -9.90
N GLN A 122 -13.39 -5.38 -9.81
CA GLN A 122 -14.35 -6.44 -10.16
C GLN A 122 -15.52 -6.47 -9.19
N ILE A 123 -15.27 -6.22 -7.90
CA ILE A 123 -16.32 -6.07 -6.89
C ILE A 123 -17.24 -4.89 -7.25
N ASP A 124 -16.69 -3.74 -7.63
CA ASP A 124 -17.48 -2.57 -8.06
C ASP A 124 -18.41 -2.90 -9.24
N VAL A 125 -17.89 -3.59 -10.26
CA VAL A 125 -18.70 -4.02 -11.42
C VAL A 125 -19.81 -4.98 -10.99
N SER A 126 -19.50 -5.93 -10.10
CA SER A 126 -20.48 -6.88 -9.57
C SER A 126 -21.62 -6.19 -8.80
N LEU A 127 -21.28 -5.21 -7.95
CA LEU A 127 -22.27 -4.42 -7.21
C LEU A 127 -23.15 -3.58 -8.15
N GLN A 128 -22.56 -2.96 -9.18
CA GLN A 128 -23.33 -2.20 -10.18
C GLN A 128 -24.30 -3.09 -10.95
N ASN A 129 -23.87 -4.28 -11.36
CA ASN A 129 -24.75 -5.26 -12.01
C ASN A 129 -25.88 -5.72 -11.08
N SER A 130 -25.58 -5.92 -9.79
CA SER A 130 -26.59 -6.29 -8.79
C SER A 130 -27.64 -5.21 -8.61
N ILE A 131 -27.23 -3.93 -8.54
CA ILE A 131 -28.17 -2.80 -8.50
C ILE A 131 -29.03 -2.76 -9.75
N ALA A 132 -28.44 -2.88 -10.94
CA ALA A 132 -29.20 -2.82 -12.19
C ALA A 132 -30.28 -3.92 -12.25
N GLY A 133 -29.94 -5.14 -11.80
CA GLY A 133 -30.89 -6.24 -11.66
C GLY A 133 -32.02 -5.93 -10.66
N LEU A 134 -31.68 -5.42 -9.48
CA LEU A 134 -32.67 -5.05 -8.48
C LEU A 134 -33.58 -3.90 -8.93
N GLN A 135 -33.03 -2.89 -9.63
CA GLN A 135 -33.81 -1.79 -10.19
C GLN A 135 -34.80 -2.28 -11.26
N SER A 136 -34.38 -3.22 -12.11
CA SER A 136 -35.27 -3.88 -13.07
C SER A 136 -36.41 -4.63 -12.36
N ASN A 137 -36.08 -5.41 -11.33
CA ASN A 137 -37.08 -6.12 -10.51
C ASN A 137 -38.03 -5.16 -9.81
N LEU A 138 -37.52 -4.04 -9.28
CA LEU A 138 -38.32 -3.00 -8.63
C LEU A 138 -39.28 -2.34 -9.62
N ALA A 139 -38.83 -2.05 -10.84
CA ALA A 139 -39.68 -1.52 -11.90
C ALA A 139 -40.82 -2.48 -12.24
N GLY A 140 -40.53 -3.78 -12.37
CA GLY A 140 -41.55 -4.81 -12.57
C GLY A 140 -42.53 -4.92 -11.40
N ALA A 141 -42.04 -4.89 -10.17
CA ALA A 141 -42.86 -4.93 -8.95
C ALA A 141 -43.78 -3.70 -8.84
N ASN A 142 -43.28 -2.51 -9.18
CA ASN A 142 -44.07 -1.28 -9.22
C ASN A 142 -45.19 -1.34 -10.28
N GLN A 143 -44.93 -1.92 -11.46
CA GLN A 143 -45.96 -2.12 -12.49
C GLN A 143 -47.07 -3.09 -12.03
N GLN A 144 -46.68 -4.17 -11.34
CA GLN A 144 -47.64 -5.10 -10.75
C GLN A 144 -48.49 -4.40 -9.67
N LEU A 145 -47.86 -3.62 -8.80
CA LEU A 145 -48.55 -2.86 -7.77
C LEU A 145 -49.51 -1.81 -8.36
N ASP A 146 -49.13 -1.12 -9.43
CA ASP A 146 -50.00 -0.18 -10.16
C ASP A 146 -51.21 -0.90 -10.78
N THR A 147 -50.98 -2.09 -11.37
CA THR A 147 -52.06 -2.91 -11.94
C THR A 147 -53.06 -3.34 -10.86
N LEU A 148 -52.58 -3.83 -9.72
CA LEU A 148 -53.43 -4.18 -8.58
C LEU A 148 -54.19 -2.97 -8.04
N ASN A 149 -53.57 -1.80 -7.97
CA ASN A 149 -54.25 -0.58 -7.57
C ASN A 149 -55.36 -0.16 -8.56
N LYS A 150 -55.15 -0.31 -9.87
CA LYS A 150 -56.20 -0.06 -10.88
C LYS A 150 -57.37 -1.03 -10.73
N GLN A 151 -57.08 -2.31 -10.53
CA GLN A 151 -58.12 -3.32 -10.31
C GLN A 151 -58.88 -3.08 -8.99
N LYS A 152 -58.22 -2.54 -7.95
CA LYS A 152 -58.87 -2.12 -6.70
C LYS A 152 -59.96 -1.09 -6.95
N TYR A 153 -59.66 -0.07 -7.76
CA TYR A 153 -60.65 0.93 -8.14
C TYR A 153 -61.81 0.34 -8.94
N TYR A 154 -61.55 -0.65 -9.78
CA TYR A 154 -62.61 -1.39 -10.50
C TYR A 154 -63.55 -2.12 -9.52
N TRP A 155 -63.01 -2.90 -8.58
CA TRP A 155 -63.85 -3.60 -7.60
C TRP A 155 -64.59 -2.64 -6.65
N LEU A 156 -63.98 -1.52 -6.28
CA LEU A 156 -64.66 -0.46 -5.53
C LEU A 156 -65.85 0.12 -6.29
N ALA A 157 -65.73 0.31 -7.61
CA ALA A 157 -66.81 0.83 -8.45
C ALA A 157 -68.02 -0.14 -8.55
N LEU A 158 -67.82 -1.44 -8.30
CA LEU A 158 -68.89 -2.45 -8.28
C LEU A 158 -69.71 -2.47 -6.98
N GLY A 159 -69.37 -1.65 -5.98
CA GLY A 159 -70.12 -1.54 -4.72
C GLY A 159 -70.16 -2.87 -3.94
N ILE A 160 -71.34 -3.26 -3.45
CA ILE A 160 -71.51 -4.48 -2.64
C ILE A 160 -71.11 -5.76 -3.40
N LEU A 161 -71.33 -5.79 -4.72
CA LEU A 161 -70.98 -6.93 -5.57
C LEU A 161 -69.46 -7.11 -5.72
N GLY A 162 -68.66 -6.08 -5.43
CA GLY A 162 -67.20 -6.13 -5.50
C GLY A 162 -66.49 -6.55 -4.23
N VAL A 163 -67.21 -6.69 -3.09
CA VAL A 163 -66.61 -6.95 -1.77
C VAL A 163 -65.77 -8.26 -1.71
N PRO A 164 -66.21 -9.40 -2.27
CA PRO A 164 -65.38 -10.61 -2.29
C PRO A 164 -64.06 -10.41 -3.06
N GLY A 165 -64.10 -9.67 -4.17
CA GLY A 165 -62.92 -9.34 -4.97
C GLY A 165 -61.94 -8.42 -4.23
N LEU A 166 -62.45 -7.45 -3.45
CA LEU A 166 -61.63 -6.57 -2.63
C LEU A 166 -60.88 -7.30 -1.52
N ILE A 167 -61.49 -8.32 -0.90
CA ILE A 167 -60.85 -9.11 0.16
C ILE A 167 -59.67 -9.90 -0.39
N ALA A 168 -59.86 -10.59 -1.53
CA ALA A 168 -58.78 -11.32 -2.20
C ALA A 168 -57.64 -10.37 -2.61
N MET A 169 -58.01 -9.20 -3.14
CA MET A 169 -57.05 -8.20 -3.59
C MET A 169 -56.23 -7.58 -2.45
N ALA A 170 -56.80 -7.39 -1.26
CA ALA A 170 -56.07 -6.83 -0.13
C ALA A 170 -54.82 -7.65 0.20
N VAL A 171 -54.90 -8.99 0.10
CA VAL A 171 -53.78 -9.90 0.32
C VAL A 171 -52.72 -9.74 -0.78
N GLU A 172 -53.12 -9.68 -2.04
CA GLU A 172 -52.20 -9.51 -3.18
C GLU A 172 -51.50 -8.14 -3.15
N LEU A 173 -52.24 -7.10 -2.78
CA LEU A 173 -51.73 -5.74 -2.69
C LEU A 173 -50.73 -5.59 -1.53
N SER A 174 -50.99 -6.24 -0.39
CA SER A 174 -50.02 -6.32 0.72
C SER A 174 -48.73 -7.00 0.27
N LYS A 175 -48.81 -8.18 -0.37
CA LYS A 175 -47.62 -8.90 -0.86
C LYS A 175 -46.83 -8.09 -1.88
N ALA A 176 -47.51 -7.39 -2.80
CA ALA A 176 -46.86 -6.55 -3.78
C ALA A 176 -46.15 -5.34 -3.15
N GLN A 177 -46.78 -4.71 -2.14
CA GLN A 177 -46.15 -3.63 -1.37
C GLN A 177 -44.93 -4.12 -0.59
N ASP A 178 -45.03 -5.26 0.08
CA ASP A 178 -43.92 -5.86 0.82
C ASP A 178 -42.74 -6.19 -0.10
N ASN A 179 -43.02 -6.70 -1.31
CA ASN A 179 -41.99 -6.97 -2.33
C ASN A 179 -41.29 -5.67 -2.79
N VAL A 180 -42.07 -4.62 -3.10
CA VAL A 180 -41.53 -3.30 -3.47
C VAL A 180 -40.65 -2.74 -2.35
N ASN A 181 -41.12 -2.77 -1.11
CA ASN A 181 -40.38 -2.27 0.05
C ASN A 181 -39.09 -3.08 0.28
N GLY A 182 -39.16 -4.41 0.14
CA GLY A 182 -38.00 -5.29 0.25
C GLY A 182 -36.93 -4.99 -0.81
N LEU A 183 -37.34 -4.83 -2.07
CA LEU A 183 -36.44 -4.48 -3.17
C LEU A 183 -35.82 -3.08 -2.99
N GLN A 184 -36.60 -2.09 -2.55
CA GLN A 184 -36.07 -0.75 -2.23
C GLN A 184 -35.04 -0.81 -1.09
N GLY A 185 -35.32 -1.60 -0.05
CA GLY A 185 -34.39 -1.81 1.05
C GLY A 185 -33.06 -2.42 0.58
N GLN A 186 -33.12 -3.45 -0.27
CA GLN A 186 -31.92 -4.08 -0.85
C GLN A 186 -31.15 -3.10 -1.75
N ILE A 187 -31.83 -2.31 -2.59
CA ILE A 187 -31.18 -1.30 -3.43
C ILE A 187 -30.44 -0.28 -2.57
N ASN A 188 -31.08 0.25 -1.53
CA ASN A 188 -30.46 1.22 -0.63
C ASN A 188 -29.22 0.62 0.08
N GLN A 189 -29.30 -0.64 0.51
CA GLN A 189 -28.18 -1.34 1.13
C GLN A 189 -26.99 -1.51 0.16
N ILE A 190 -27.23 -1.94 -1.07
CA ILE A 190 -26.16 -2.08 -2.07
C ILE A 190 -25.59 -0.72 -2.47
N GLN A 191 -26.41 0.34 -2.55
CA GLN A 191 -25.91 1.70 -2.81
C GLN A 191 -24.93 2.17 -1.72
N GLN A 192 -25.24 1.90 -0.45
CA GLN A 192 -24.33 2.20 0.65
C GLN A 192 -23.03 1.39 0.55
N GLN A 193 -23.12 0.10 0.18
CA GLN A 193 -21.94 -0.73 -0.06
C GLN A 193 -21.07 -0.18 -1.20
N ILE A 194 -21.66 0.24 -2.31
CA ILE A 194 -20.92 0.87 -3.42
C ILE A 194 -20.22 2.13 -2.96
N GLN A 195 -20.89 2.99 -2.21
CA GLN A 195 -20.28 4.23 -1.73
C GLN A 195 -19.09 3.95 -0.81
N SER A 196 -19.24 3.01 0.13
CA SER A 196 -18.14 2.59 1.01
C SER A 196 -16.99 1.94 0.22
N GLN A 197 -17.32 1.07 -0.74
CA GLN A 197 -16.39 0.38 -1.62
C GLN A 197 -15.56 1.37 -2.46
N GLN A 198 -16.18 2.37 -3.08
CA GLN A 198 -15.48 3.39 -3.87
C GLN A 198 -14.52 4.23 -3.03
N GLY A 199 -14.95 4.59 -1.81
CA GLY A 199 -14.08 5.25 -0.85
C GLY A 199 -12.87 4.39 -0.48
N PHE A 200 -13.11 3.11 -0.19
CA PHE A 200 -12.07 2.14 0.15
C PHE A 200 -11.08 1.94 -1.01
N PHE A 201 -11.60 1.73 -2.22
CA PHE A 201 -10.81 1.57 -3.43
C PHE A 201 -9.91 2.78 -3.73
N THR A 202 -10.40 4.00 -3.50
CA THR A 202 -9.60 5.23 -3.65
C THR A 202 -8.40 5.23 -2.68
N GLN A 203 -8.61 4.76 -1.45
CA GLN A 203 -7.55 4.69 -0.44
C GLN A 203 -6.55 3.56 -0.73
N THR A 204 -6.99 2.42 -1.25
CA THR A 204 -6.09 1.33 -1.67
C THR A 204 -5.30 1.68 -2.93
N GLN A 205 -5.85 2.48 -3.85
CA GLN A 205 -5.09 3.07 -4.95
C GLN A 205 -4.01 4.04 -4.44
N SER A 206 -4.38 4.91 -3.49
CA SER A 206 -3.43 5.83 -2.86
C SER A 206 -2.32 5.08 -2.12
N LEU A 207 -2.67 3.96 -1.45
CA LEU A 207 -1.71 3.06 -0.83
C LEU A 207 -0.74 2.48 -1.87
N SER A 208 -1.24 1.97 -2.99
CA SER A 208 -0.40 1.42 -4.07
C SER A 208 0.61 2.45 -4.62
N GLY A 209 0.18 3.71 -4.81
CA GLY A 209 1.07 4.79 -5.23
C GLY A 209 2.17 5.10 -4.20
N ASN A 210 1.82 5.14 -2.91
CA ASN A 210 2.80 5.33 -1.83
C ASN A 210 3.72 4.12 -1.68
N PHE A 211 3.24 2.91 -1.93
CA PHE A 211 4.04 1.69 -1.92
C PHE A 211 5.06 1.66 -3.06
N THR A 212 4.65 2.08 -4.25
CA THR A 212 5.55 2.20 -5.40
C THR A 212 6.67 3.19 -5.06
N THR A 213 6.31 4.34 -4.49
CA THR A 213 7.28 5.33 -4.00
C THR A 213 8.21 4.73 -2.94
N LEU A 214 7.68 3.97 -1.97
CA LEU A 214 8.50 3.29 -0.96
C LEU A 214 9.51 2.33 -1.62
N VAL A 215 9.06 1.48 -2.55
CA VAL A 215 9.92 0.52 -3.26
C VAL A 215 11.02 1.22 -4.07
N ASP A 216 10.71 2.35 -4.71
CA ASP A 216 11.69 3.15 -5.42
C ASP A 216 12.76 3.71 -4.47
N LYS A 217 12.35 4.21 -3.29
CA LYS A 217 13.28 4.70 -2.26
C LYS A 217 14.14 3.59 -1.68
N LEU A 218 13.55 2.42 -1.40
CA LEU A 218 14.30 1.24 -0.95
C LEU A 218 15.33 0.79 -2.00
N THR A 219 14.96 0.79 -3.28
CA THR A 219 15.85 0.41 -4.39
C THR A 219 16.98 1.41 -4.58
N GLY A 220 16.69 2.71 -4.45
CA GLY A 220 17.71 3.77 -4.46
C GLY A 220 18.72 3.60 -3.32
N LEU A 221 18.22 3.31 -2.11
CA LEU A 221 19.05 3.04 -0.94
C LEU A 221 19.94 1.80 -1.12
N GLY A 222 19.39 0.70 -1.64
CA GLY A 222 20.18 -0.50 -1.96
C GLY A 222 21.25 -0.25 -3.02
N SER A 223 20.93 0.57 -4.03
CA SER A 223 21.91 0.97 -5.06
C SER A 223 23.05 1.79 -4.45
N ALA A 224 22.75 2.74 -3.55
CA ALA A 224 23.75 3.54 -2.86
C ALA A 224 24.69 2.67 -2.00
N ILE A 225 24.15 1.69 -1.27
CA ILE A 225 24.98 0.74 -0.49
C ILE A 225 25.87 -0.11 -1.40
N THR A 226 25.34 -0.57 -2.54
CA THR A 226 26.12 -1.34 -3.53
C THR A 226 27.26 -0.50 -4.11
N PHE A 227 27.01 0.78 -4.44
CA PHE A 227 28.06 1.69 -4.93
C PHE A 227 29.13 1.92 -3.87
N LEU A 228 28.73 2.20 -2.63
CA LEU A 228 29.66 2.37 -1.53
C LEU A 228 30.52 1.12 -1.30
N SER A 229 29.91 -0.07 -1.30
CA SER A 229 30.65 -1.32 -1.16
C SER A 229 31.66 -1.53 -2.30
N ARG A 230 31.31 -1.13 -3.53
CA ARG A 230 32.19 -1.22 -4.70
C ARG A 230 33.33 -0.23 -4.59
N ASP A 231 33.07 1.02 -4.21
CA ASP A 231 34.08 2.06 -4.09
C ASP A 231 35.10 1.71 -3.00
N ILE A 232 34.64 1.21 -1.86
CA ILE A 232 35.54 0.68 -0.81
C ILE A 232 36.34 -0.52 -1.33
N GLY A 233 35.75 -1.40 -2.14
CA GLY A 233 36.43 -2.49 -2.82
C GLY A 233 37.54 -2.01 -3.76
N ASN A 234 37.24 -1.01 -4.58
CA ASN A 234 38.20 -0.41 -5.52
C ASN A 234 39.36 0.26 -4.78
N ILE A 235 39.10 1.02 -3.70
CA ILE A 235 40.18 1.59 -2.87
C ILE A 235 41.07 0.47 -2.32
N THR A 236 40.47 -0.64 -1.87
CA THR A 236 41.22 -1.78 -1.32
C THR A 236 42.15 -2.40 -2.36
N HIS A 237 41.69 -2.49 -3.63
CA HIS A 237 42.48 -3.01 -4.75
C HIS A 237 43.58 -2.03 -5.18
N ASP A 238 43.28 -0.74 -5.29
CA ASP A 238 44.22 0.30 -5.71
C ASP A 238 45.40 0.47 -4.74
N LEU A 239 45.24 0.08 -3.47
CA LEU A 239 46.33 0.01 -2.49
C LEU A 239 47.41 -1.03 -2.86
N ASP A 240 47.10 -1.99 -3.74
CA ASP A 240 48.05 -3.01 -4.20
C ASP A 240 48.92 -2.54 -5.39
N ASP A 241 48.47 -1.49 -6.11
CA ASP A 241 49.07 -1.03 -7.38
C ASP A 241 49.96 0.23 -7.24
N ASP A 242 50.43 0.55 -6.02
CA ASP A 242 51.26 1.73 -5.70
C ASP A 242 50.62 3.07 -6.16
N VAL A 243 49.29 3.14 -6.09
CA VAL A 243 48.49 4.29 -6.52
C VAL A 243 48.83 5.54 -5.70
N PRO A 244 48.96 6.73 -6.32
CA PRO A 244 49.26 7.97 -5.59
C PRO A 244 48.24 8.24 -4.48
N ARG A 245 48.73 8.64 -3.29
CA ARG A 245 47.88 8.95 -2.13
C ARG A 245 46.80 9.98 -2.41
N GLN A 246 47.02 10.90 -3.35
CA GLN A 246 46.03 11.88 -3.80
C GLN A 246 44.82 11.23 -4.49
N GLN A 247 45.01 10.14 -5.23
CA GLN A 247 43.90 9.41 -5.84
C GLN A 247 43.10 8.66 -4.76
N ILE A 248 43.78 8.06 -3.78
CA ILE A 248 43.12 7.44 -2.62
C ILE A 248 42.29 8.49 -1.83
N GLN A 249 42.80 9.72 -1.64
CA GLN A 249 42.04 10.81 -1.02
C GLN A 249 40.75 11.15 -1.77
N LEU A 250 40.78 11.17 -3.11
CA LEU A 250 39.60 11.43 -3.92
C LEU A 250 38.55 10.33 -3.74
N LEU A 251 38.97 9.06 -3.73
CA LEU A 251 38.05 7.94 -3.52
C LEU A 251 37.42 7.95 -2.12
N PHE A 252 38.17 8.26 -1.06
CA PHE A 252 37.60 8.46 0.28
C PHE A 252 36.58 9.60 0.31
N SER A 253 36.83 10.69 -0.43
CA SER A 253 35.92 11.82 -0.51
C SER A 253 34.60 11.46 -1.21
N VAL A 254 34.67 10.63 -2.26
CA VAL A 254 33.49 10.08 -2.95
C VAL A 254 32.70 9.16 -2.01
N ALA A 255 33.36 8.19 -1.38
CA ALA A 255 32.72 7.28 -0.43
C ALA A 255 32.04 8.05 0.73
N LEU A 256 32.66 9.12 1.24
CA LEU A 256 32.06 9.96 2.27
C LEU A 256 30.81 10.69 1.75
N MET A 257 30.82 11.17 0.50
CA MET A 257 29.65 11.80 -0.13
C MET A 257 28.49 10.82 -0.29
N GLU A 258 28.78 9.57 -0.66
CA GLU A 258 27.78 8.50 -0.74
C GLU A 258 27.19 8.17 0.63
N VAL A 259 28.04 8.05 1.67
CA VAL A 259 27.57 7.83 3.05
C VAL A 259 26.68 8.97 3.53
N ASN A 260 27.04 10.23 3.25
CA ASN A 260 26.21 11.38 3.61
C ASN A 260 24.85 11.36 2.90
N THR A 261 24.84 10.94 1.63
CA THR A 261 23.61 10.76 0.85
C THR A 261 22.75 9.65 1.44
N LEU A 262 23.36 8.51 1.78
CA LEU A 262 22.71 7.37 2.43
C LEU A 262 22.03 7.77 3.75
N VAL A 263 22.74 8.51 4.60
CA VAL A 263 22.19 9.02 5.87
C VAL A 263 21.02 9.97 5.61
N THR A 264 21.13 10.84 4.61
CA THR A 264 20.05 11.79 4.27
C THR A 264 18.81 11.07 3.74
N ASP A 265 18.98 10.11 2.83
CA ASP A 265 17.87 9.38 2.21
C ASP A 265 17.16 8.47 3.21
N ALA A 266 17.91 7.87 4.14
CA ALA A 266 17.38 7.03 5.20
C ALA A 266 16.78 7.82 6.38
N SER A 267 17.04 9.13 6.51
CA SER A 267 16.58 9.95 7.65
C SER A 267 15.08 10.28 7.65
#